data_AF-A0A7V9I472-F1
#
_entry.id   AF-A0A7V9I472-F1
#
_cell.length_a   1.000
_cell.length_b   1.000
_cell.length_c   1.000
_cell.angle_alpha   90.00
_cell.angle_beta   90.00
_cell.angle_gamma   90.00
#
_symmetry.space_group_name_H-M   'P 1'
#
loop_
_entity.id
_entity.type
_entity.pdbx_description
1 polymer ?
#
loop_
_entity_poly.entity_id
_entity_poly.type
_entity_poly.pdbx_seq_one_letter_code
_entity_poly.pdbx_strand_id
1 'polypeptide(L)'
;DIRRIETLKEGVEAIGNRVRVKVVKNKVAPPFKQAEFDILYGHGISWEGTVLDSGLERKVIQKSGSYFSFEEERLGQGRLNASAFLREHPDVTQQILGRLQAQAGPDEIVSARLLPTATPPPASAAAPVAEPAGEKVTATA
;
A
#
# COMPACT_ATOMS: atom_id res chain seq x y z
N ASP A 1 2.12 23.89 -6.64
CA ASP A 1 1.19 24.73 -5.87
C ASP A 1 0.54 23.86 -4.82
N ILE A 2 0.63 24.23 -3.55
CA ILE A 2 0.13 23.43 -2.42
C ILE A 2 -0.93 24.26 -1.71
N ARG A 3 -2.14 23.71 -1.58
CA ARG A 3 -3.26 24.39 -0.93
C ARG A 3 -3.97 23.45 0.04
N ARG A 4 -4.26 23.95 1.23
CA ARG A 4 -5.15 23.27 2.17
C ARG A 4 -6.59 23.42 1.68
N ILE A 5 -7.32 22.32 1.58
CA ILE A 5 -8.73 22.30 1.20
C ILE A 5 -9.60 22.34 2.45
N GLU A 6 -9.46 21.32 3.29
CA GLU A 6 -10.37 21.07 4.40
C GLU A 6 -9.59 20.60 5.63
N THR A 7 -10.11 20.90 6.82
CA THR A 7 -9.57 20.39 8.08
C THR A 7 -10.37 19.15 8.49
N LEU A 8 -9.69 18.01 8.58
CA LEU A 8 -10.27 16.76 9.01
C LEU A 8 -10.46 16.78 10.52
N LYS A 9 -11.71 16.59 10.96
CA LYS A 9 -12.09 16.49 12.37
C LYS A 9 -12.67 15.11 12.64
N GLU A 10 -12.34 14.56 13.80
CA GLU A 10 -13.00 13.36 14.34
C GLU A 10 -13.64 13.77 15.66
N GLY A 11 -14.98 13.84 15.67
CA GLY A 11 -15.73 14.41 16.78
C GLY A 11 -15.38 15.90 17.00
N VAL A 12 -14.67 16.19 18.10
CA VAL A 12 -14.33 17.56 18.52
C VAL A 12 -12.89 17.94 18.17
N GLU A 13 -12.01 16.96 17.96
CA GLU A 13 -10.58 17.20 17.72
C GLU A 13 -10.24 17.23 16.23
N ALA A 14 -9.35 18.15 15.86
CA ALA A 14 -8.83 18.26 14.50
C ALA A 14 -7.63 17.32 14.34
N ILE A 15 -7.83 16.20 13.65
CA ILE A 15 -6.81 15.16 13.47
C ILE A 15 -5.86 15.47 12.31
N GLY A 16 -6.30 16.26 11.33
CA GLY A 16 -5.45 16.60 10.19
C GLY A 16 -6.03 17.59 9.20
N ASN A 17 -5.39 17.71 8.04
CA ASN A 17 -5.81 18.53 6.92
C ASN A 17 -5.76 17.75 5.61
N ARG A 18 -6.79 17.91 4.78
CA ARG A 18 -6.77 17.50 3.38
C ARG A 18 -6.10 18.58 2.54
N VAL A 19 -5.08 18.20 1.80
CA VAL A 19 -4.24 19.11 1.00
C VAL A 19 -4.29 18.68 -0.46
N ARG A 20 -4.48 19.66 -1.34
CA ARG A 20 -4.35 19.48 -2.79
C ARG A 20 -3.01 20.02 -3.25
N VAL A 21 -2.30 19.21 -4.02
CA VAL A 21 -1.05 19.58 -4.67
C VAL A 21 -1.25 19.56 -6.17
N LYS A 22 -1.03 20.71 -6.80
CA LYS A 22 -1.02 20.85 -8.27
C LYS A 22 0.41 20.97 -8.76
N VAL A 23 0.79 20.11 -9.69
CA VAL A 23 2.10 20.14 -10.35
C VAL A 23 2.08 21.17 -11.47
N VAL A 24 2.58 22.38 -11.20
CA VAL A 24 2.51 23.51 -12.15
C VAL A 24 3.59 23.43 -13.22
N LYS A 25 4.77 22.88 -12.89
CA LYS A 25 5.90 22.73 -13.81
C LYS A 25 6.43 21.32 -13.68
N ASN A 26 6.26 20.52 -14.74
CA ASN A 26 6.83 19.19 -14.85
C ASN A 26 7.52 19.08 -16.21
N LYS A 27 8.78 18.63 -16.22
CA LYS A 27 9.59 18.44 -17.45
C LYS A 27 9.67 16.97 -17.87
N VAL A 28 9.23 16.05 -17.00
CA VAL A 28 9.36 14.60 -17.19
C VAL A 28 8.04 13.97 -17.64
N ALA A 29 6.91 14.50 -17.18
CA ALA A 29 5.58 13.99 -17.52
C ALA A 29 4.61 15.16 -17.75
N PRO A 30 3.36 14.89 -18.21
CA PRO A 30 2.37 15.94 -18.47
C PRO A 30 2.19 16.86 -17.26
N PRO A 31 2.31 18.20 -17.45
CA PRO A 31 2.11 19.16 -16.37
C PRO A 31 0.62 19.26 -15.99
N PHE A 32 0.34 19.95 -14.89
CA PHE A 32 -0.99 20.27 -14.37
C PHE A 32 -1.81 19.11 -13.77
N LYS A 33 -1.21 17.92 -13.57
CA LYS A 33 -1.80 16.88 -12.72
C LYS A 33 -2.02 17.40 -11.30
N GLN A 34 -3.13 16.97 -10.70
CA GLN A 34 -3.54 17.29 -9.33
C GLN A 34 -3.51 16.01 -8.52
N ALA A 35 -3.04 16.09 -7.28
CA ALA A 35 -3.08 15.01 -6.31
C ALA A 35 -3.67 15.53 -5.01
N GLU A 36 -4.45 14.69 -4.35
CA GLU A 36 -5.03 14.97 -3.04
C GLU A 36 -4.49 13.97 -2.04
N PHE A 37 -4.10 14.44 -0.87
CA PHE A 37 -3.69 13.59 0.23
C PHE A 37 -4.00 14.24 1.56
N ASP A 38 -4.05 13.40 2.59
CA ASP A 38 -4.31 13.84 3.96
C ASP A 38 -3.00 13.92 4.74
N ILE A 39 -2.87 15.01 5.48
CA ILE A 39 -1.77 15.22 6.43
C ILE A 39 -2.36 15.13 7.83
N LEU A 40 -1.98 14.09 8.57
CA LEU A 40 -2.33 13.88 9.96
C LEU A 40 -1.32 14.61 10.85
N TYR A 41 -1.79 15.31 11.89
CA TYR A 41 -0.89 15.95 12.84
C TYR A 41 -0.12 14.88 13.64
N GLY A 42 1.20 15.05 13.77
CA GLY A 42 2.07 14.10 14.49
C GLY A 42 2.54 12.88 13.65
N HIS A 43 1.79 12.47 12.63
CA HIS A 43 2.18 11.35 11.74
C HIS A 43 2.61 11.78 10.34
N GLY A 44 2.30 13.00 9.91
CA GLY A 44 2.66 13.50 8.58
C GLY A 44 1.71 13.01 7.49
N ILE A 45 2.24 12.70 6.31
CA ILE A 45 1.43 12.30 5.15
C ILE A 45 0.92 10.87 5.36
N SER A 46 -0.40 10.67 5.34
CA SER A 46 -0.98 9.32 5.41
C SER A 46 -0.90 8.65 4.05
N TRP A 47 0.06 7.74 3.92
CA TRP A 47 0.27 6.96 2.70
C TRP A 47 -0.88 5.98 2.45
N GLU A 48 -1.35 5.36 3.52
CA GLU A 48 -2.42 4.35 3.52
C GLU A 48 -3.73 4.95 3.01
N GLY A 49 -4.01 6.20 3.40
CA GLY A 49 -5.15 6.96 2.88
C GLY A 49 -5.05 7.21 1.37
N THR A 50 -3.86 7.55 0.86
CA THR A 50 -3.66 7.75 -0.58
C THR A 50 -3.77 6.44 -1.37
N VAL A 51 -3.33 5.31 -0.80
CA VAL A 51 -3.51 3.99 -1.42
C VAL A 51 -4.99 3.61 -1.50
N LEU A 52 -5.75 3.87 -0.44
CA LEU A 52 -7.19 3.64 -0.41
C LEU A 52 -7.91 4.49 -1.47
N ASP A 53 -7.61 5.79 -1.54
CA ASP A 53 -8.21 6.71 -2.51
C ASP A 53 -7.86 6.31 -3.96
N SER A 54 -6.60 5.94 -4.22
CA SER A 54 -6.16 5.42 -5.53
C SER A 54 -6.83 4.09 -5.89
N GLY A 55 -7.04 3.23 -4.88
CA GLY A 55 -7.73 1.94 -5.01
C GLY A 55 -9.21 2.09 -5.37
N LEU A 56 -9.87 3.10 -4.83
CA LEU A 56 -11.25 3.45 -5.15
C LEU A 56 -11.37 4.04 -6.55
N GLU A 57 -10.46 4.94 -6.94
CA GLU A 57 -10.45 5.57 -8.27
C GLU A 57 -10.31 4.51 -9.38
N ARG A 58 -9.44 3.52 -9.18
CA ARG A 58 -9.19 2.42 -10.13
C ARG A 58 -10.12 1.21 -9.93
N LYS A 59 -11.11 1.31 -9.01
CA LYS A 59 -12.10 0.25 -8.71
C LYS A 59 -11.51 -1.09 -8.26
N VAL A 60 -10.30 -1.08 -7.71
CA VAL A 60 -9.68 -2.25 -7.05
C VAL A 60 -10.33 -2.50 -5.69
N ILE A 61 -10.71 -1.42 -5.00
CA ILE A 61 -11.39 -1.45 -3.72
C ILE A 61 -12.87 -1.14 -3.96
N GLN A 62 -13.75 -1.95 -3.37
CA GLN A 62 -15.20 -1.76 -3.47
C GLN A 62 -15.72 -1.06 -2.22
N LYS A 63 -16.62 -0.11 -2.43
CA LYS A 63 -17.29 0.62 -1.35
C LYS A 63 -18.73 0.16 -1.22
N SER A 64 -19.01 -0.64 -0.19
CA SER A 64 -20.37 -1.07 0.17
C SER A 64 -20.92 -0.15 1.26
N GLY A 65 -21.48 0.99 0.82
CA GLY A 65 -22.01 2.02 1.73
C GLY A 65 -20.90 2.67 2.57
N SER A 66 -20.91 2.42 3.88
CA SER A 66 -19.87 2.89 4.81
C SER A 66 -18.69 1.93 4.95
N TYR A 67 -18.72 0.78 4.28
CA TYR A 67 -17.68 -0.24 4.38
C TYR A 67 -16.79 -0.28 3.14
N PHE A 68 -15.51 -0.55 3.38
CA PHE A 68 -14.53 -0.82 2.34
C PHE A 68 -14.20 -2.31 2.32
N SER A 69 -14.20 -2.89 1.12
CA SER A 69 -13.86 -4.28 0.88
C SER A 69 -12.82 -4.37 -0.22
N PHE A 70 -11.81 -5.22 0.00
CA PHE A 70 -10.81 -5.58 -0.99
C PHE A 70 -10.96 -7.06 -1.30
N GLU A 71 -11.31 -7.39 -2.54
CA GLU A 71 -11.64 -8.75 -2.97
C GLU A 71 -12.71 -9.38 -2.03
N GLU A 72 -12.33 -10.34 -1.18
CA GLU A 72 -13.21 -11.00 -0.21
C GLU A 72 -13.01 -10.51 1.24
N GLU A 73 -11.99 -9.68 1.48
CA GLU A 73 -11.63 -9.19 2.81
C GLU A 73 -12.23 -7.80 3.08
N ARG A 74 -12.75 -7.62 4.30
CA ARG A 74 -13.38 -6.37 4.73
C ARG A 74 -12.37 -5.51 5.47
N LEU A 75 -11.91 -4.45 4.79
CA LEU A 75 -10.93 -3.47 5.31
C LEU A 75 -11.47 -2.65 6.49
N GLY A 76 -12.80 -2.56 6.64
CA GLY A 76 -13.44 -1.92 7.79
C GLY A 76 -14.49 -0.86 7.43
N GLN A 77 -15.05 -0.21 8.46
CA GLN A 77 -16.03 0.84 8.31
C GLN A 77 -15.37 2.22 8.33
N GLY A 78 -15.59 3.00 7.29
CA GLY A 78 -15.09 4.37 7.20
C GLY A 78 -13.60 4.43 6.87
N ARG A 79 -13.16 5.65 6.52
CA ARG A 79 -11.83 5.88 5.96
C ARG A 79 -10.71 5.70 6.98
N LEU A 80 -10.94 6.14 8.22
CA LEU A 80 -9.94 6.08 9.29
C LEU A 80 -9.63 4.62 9.69
N ASN A 81 -10.65 3.79 9.90
CA ASN A 81 -10.45 2.38 10.20
C ASN A 81 -9.80 1.63 9.04
N ALA A 82 -10.20 1.90 7.79
CA ALA A 82 -9.54 1.30 6.63
C ALA A 82 -8.06 1.70 6.53
N SER A 83 -7.72 2.97 6.83
CA SER A 83 -6.31 3.40 6.86
C SER A 83 -5.50 2.78 8.01
N ALA A 84 -6.12 2.56 9.18
CA ALA A 84 -5.49 1.87 10.29
C ALA A 84 -5.25 0.39 9.95
N PHE A 85 -6.24 -0.27 9.34
CA PHE A 85 -6.12 -1.66 8.88
C PHE A 85 -4.99 -1.84 7.87
N LEU A 86 -4.88 -0.97 6.86
CA LEU A 86 -3.80 -1.01 5.87
C LEU A 86 -2.42 -0.76 6.49
N ARG A 87 -2.36 -0.01 7.60
CA ARG A 87 -1.12 0.22 8.35
C ARG A 87 -0.69 -1.01 9.15
N GLU A 88 -1.65 -1.74 9.70
CA GLU A 88 -1.41 -2.99 10.45
C GLU A 88 -1.07 -4.17 9.53
N HIS A 89 -1.66 -4.19 8.32
CA HIS A 89 -1.49 -5.24 7.32
C HIS A 89 -0.78 -4.72 6.06
N PRO A 90 0.56 -4.61 6.09
CA PRO A 90 1.34 -4.17 4.92
C PRO A 90 1.23 -5.16 3.74
N ASP A 91 0.96 -6.44 4.01
CA ASP A 91 0.82 -7.48 2.98
C ASP A 91 -0.38 -7.19 2.06
N VAL A 92 -1.52 -6.81 2.65
CA VAL A 92 -2.73 -6.43 1.90
C VAL A 92 -2.47 -5.16 1.10
N THR A 93 -1.76 -4.19 1.69
CA THR A 93 -1.35 -2.96 0.98
C THR A 93 -0.49 -3.28 -0.25
N GLN A 94 0.44 -4.23 -0.16
CA GLN A 94 1.27 -4.65 -1.30
C GLN A 94 0.45 -5.34 -2.38
N GLN A 95 -0.52 -6.18 -2.01
CA GLN A 95 -1.43 -6.82 -2.97
C GLN A 95 -2.26 -5.77 -3.73
N ILE A 96 -2.81 -4.79 -3.03
CA ILE A 96 -3.54 -3.67 -3.63
C ILE A 96 -2.64 -2.91 -4.61
N LEU A 97 -1.42 -2.58 -4.22
CA LEU A 97 -0.46 -1.88 -5.09
C LEU A 97 -0.09 -2.72 -6.33
N GLY A 98 0.09 -4.03 -6.17
CA GLY A 98 0.35 -4.94 -7.28
C GLY A 98 -0.80 -4.97 -8.29
N ARG A 99 -2.05 -5.03 -7.81
CA ARG A 99 -3.25 -4.92 -8.65
C ARG A 99 -3.35 -3.57 -9.34
N LEU A 100 -3.03 -2.48 -8.64
CA LEU A 100 -3.04 -1.12 -9.20
C LEU A 100 -1.99 -0.96 -10.30
N GLN A 101 -0.78 -1.50 -10.10
CA GLN A 101 0.29 -1.44 -11.10
C GLN A 101 -0.04 -2.26 -12.35
N ALA A 102 -0.67 -3.44 -12.19
CA ALA A 102 -1.12 -4.26 -13.31
C ALA A 102 -2.15 -3.52 -14.18
N GLN A 103 -2.99 -2.67 -13.59
CA GLN A 103 -3.99 -1.88 -14.32
C GLN A 103 -3.44 -0.56 -14.90
N ALA A 104 -2.43 0.04 -14.26
CA ALA A 104 -1.84 1.32 -14.69
C ALA A 104 -0.95 1.22 -15.95
N GLY A 105 -0.50 0.01 -16.29
CA GLY A 105 0.43 -0.23 -17.38
C GLY A 105 1.88 0.11 -17.01
N PRO A 106 2.86 -0.29 -17.84
CA PRO A 106 4.29 -0.17 -17.54
C PRO A 106 4.83 1.27 -17.54
N ASP A 107 4.08 2.23 -18.08
CA ASP A 107 4.51 3.64 -18.23
C ASP A 107 4.11 4.53 -17.03
N GLU A 108 3.21 4.05 -16.16
CA GLU A 108 2.77 4.77 -14.97
C GLU A 108 3.17 3.98 -13.71
N ILE A 109 4.30 4.33 -13.12
CA ILE A 109 4.76 3.76 -11.84
C ILE A 109 3.87 4.34 -10.74
N VAL A 110 3.01 3.50 -10.15
CA VAL A 110 2.00 3.94 -9.18
C VAL A 110 2.62 4.31 -7.83
N SER A 111 3.87 3.91 -7.54
CA SER A 111 4.52 4.23 -6.26
C SER A 111 6.05 4.15 -6.27
N ALA A 112 6.72 5.12 -5.65
CA ALA A 112 8.17 5.12 -5.41
C ALA A 112 8.61 4.11 -4.32
N ARG A 113 7.68 3.57 -3.53
CA ARG A 113 7.94 2.47 -2.56
C ARG A 113 8.00 1.09 -3.22
N LEU A 114 7.63 1.02 -4.51
CA LEU A 114 7.91 -0.08 -5.43
C LEU A 114 9.15 0.23 -6.29
N LEU A 115 10.12 1.00 -5.78
CA LEU A 115 11.49 0.70 -6.22
C LEU A 115 11.73 -0.73 -5.78
N PRO A 116 12.07 -1.65 -6.70
CA PRO A 116 12.42 -2.99 -6.31
C PRO A 116 13.68 -2.87 -5.46
N THR A 117 13.55 -2.97 -4.14
CA THR A 117 14.45 -3.88 -3.44
C THR A 117 13.97 -5.29 -3.77
N ALA A 118 14.12 -5.66 -5.05
CA ALA A 118 14.77 -6.91 -5.33
C ALA A 118 16.22 -6.74 -4.84
N THR A 119 16.41 -6.76 -3.52
CA THR A 119 17.47 -7.61 -3.03
C THR A 119 16.92 -8.99 -3.35
N PRO A 120 17.42 -9.70 -4.38
CA PRO A 120 17.21 -11.15 -4.39
C PRO A 120 17.59 -11.62 -2.98
N PRO A 121 16.80 -12.48 -2.32
CA PRO A 121 17.21 -13.02 -1.04
C PRO A 121 18.68 -13.49 -1.18
N PRO A 122 19.61 -13.05 -0.32
CA PRO A 122 20.91 -13.68 -0.28
C PRO A 122 20.68 -15.06 0.33
N ALA A 123 20.26 -16.00 -0.50
CA ALA A 123 20.17 -17.41 -0.18
C ALA A 123 20.83 -18.19 -1.32
N SER A 124 22.03 -17.75 -1.69
CA SER A 124 23.05 -18.68 -2.14
C SER A 124 23.43 -19.55 -0.95
N ALA A 125 23.29 -20.86 -1.14
CA ALA A 125 23.99 -21.91 -0.42
C ALA A 125 23.78 -21.94 1.11
N ALA A 126 22.69 -22.63 1.47
CA ALA A 126 22.69 -23.48 2.64
C ALA A 126 23.94 -24.38 2.66
N ALA A 127 24.68 -24.33 3.76
CA ALA A 127 25.54 -25.40 4.24
C ALA A 127 25.88 -25.14 5.72
N PRO A 128 26.04 -26.16 6.58
CA PRO A 128 25.42 -27.49 6.60
C PRO A 128 24.82 -27.74 8.02
N VAL A 129 24.76 -29.00 8.45
CA VAL A 129 24.41 -29.51 9.78
C VAL A 129 22.92 -29.84 9.99
N ALA A 130 22.55 -31.02 9.50
CA ALA A 130 21.84 -32.00 10.31
C ALA A 130 22.09 -33.39 9.72
N GLU A 131 22.96 -34.17 10.37
CA GLU A 131 22.95 -35.63 10.28
C GLU A 131 21.54 -36.14 10.61
N PRO A 132 21.06 -37.17 9.91
CA PRO A 132 20.25 -38.17 10.55
C PRO A 132 20.98 -39.50 10.57
N ALA A 133 21.05 -40.04 11.78
CA ALA A 133 21.41 -41.39 12.14
C ALA A 133 20.97 -42.43 11.09
N GLY A 134 21.96 -43.19 10.60
CA GLY A 134 21.70 -44.48 9.99
C GLY A 134 21.45 -45.50 11.09
N GLU A 135 20.26 -46.08 11.13
CA GLU A 135 20.07 -47.50 11.46
C GLU A 135 18.67 -47.96 11.04
N LYS A 136 18.58 -48.78 9.99
CA LYS A 136 18.20 -50.20 10.06
C LYS A 136 17.89 -50.80 8.67
N VAL A 137 18.68 -51.82 8.36
CA VAL A 137 18.29 -53.14 7.84
C VAL A 137 17.58 -53.20 6.49
N THR A 138 18.35 -53.55 5.46
CA THR A 138 17.88 -54.44 4.39
C THR A 138 18.71 -55.73 4.43
N ALA A 139 18.03 -56.83 4.73
CA ALA A 139 18.50 -58.17 4.45
C ALA A 139 18.33 -58.46 2.95
N THR A 140 19.37 -58.95 2.28
CA THR A 140 19.32 -59.83 1.10
C THR A 140 20.72 -60.38 0.83
N ALA A 141 20.77 -61.69 0.60
CA ALA A 141 21.90 -62.58 0.30
C ALA A 141 22.68 -63.16 1.51
#